data_AF-A0A914MM30-F1
#
_entry.id   AF-A0A914MM30-F1
#
_cell.length_a   1.000
_cell.length_b   1.000
_cell.length_c   1.000
_cell.angle_alpha   90.00
_cell.angle_beta   90.00
_cell.angle_gamma   90.00
#
_symmetry.space_group_name_H-M   'P 1'
#
loop_
_entity.id
_entity.type
_entity.pdbx_description
1 polymer ?
#
loop_
_entity_poly.entity_id
_entity_poly.type
_entity_poly.pdbx_seq_one_letter_code
_entity_poly.pdbx_strand_id
1 'polypeptide(L)'
;VIIFTQDELPAFSLDGEALLAEPYHGHGGLYNAISPFLPLLEQKGLEFIQVYNVDNILCKVPDLYMVGSAIEQKADCVAKIIEKINPSEAVGHVCLEKGKVRVLEYSEISFELAEARDSDGKLILCAGSISIHLLSLNFLRIACLPENIKLMPLHAAHKQINYLEIGKDSGDYLKRKEATAIKLERFVFDAFHHSKNFLVWQVLASEEFSPLKNADSAGKDCLKTCLADFNGINGKWIKEACLNILEKKKI
;
A
#
# COMPACT_ATOMS: atom_id res chain seq x y z
N VAL A 1 -16.81 -2.38 14.63
CA VAL A 1 -15.84 -1.49 13.94
C VAL A 1 -15.01 -0.83 15.02
N ILE A 2 -13.68 -0.86 14.90
CA ILE A 2 -12.75 -0.16 15.80
C ILE A 2 -12.12 0.95 14.95
N ILE A 3 -12.16 2.18 15.45
CA ILE A 3 -11.53 3.34 14.82
C ILE A 3 -10.39 3.76 15.74
N PHE A 4 -9.21 3.93 15.17
CA PHE A 4 -8.01 4.37 15.88
C PHE A 4 -7.19 5.29 14.98
N THR A 5 -6.36 6.12 15.57
CA THR A 5 -5.48 7.07 14.87
C THR A 5 -4.06 6.55 14.85
N GLN A 6 -3.29 6.97 13.85
CA GLN A 6 -1.86 6.72 13.78
C GLN A 6 -1.08 7.98 14.14
N ASP A 7 0.21 7.80 14.42
CA ASP A 7 1.10 8.90 14.73
C ASP A 7 1.24 9.88 13.55
N GLU A 8 1.59 11.11 13.90
CA GLU A 8 1.82 12.21 12.97
C GLU A 8 3.30 12.58 12.97
N LEU A 9 3.83 12.92 11.79
CA LEU A 9 5.16 13.50 11.64
C LEU A 9 5.05 14.92 11.08
N PRO A 10 5.86 15.87 11.61
CA PRO A 10 5.92 17.21 11.04
C PRO A 10 6.57 17.16 9.65
N ALA A 11 6.23 18.15 8.82
CA ALA A 11 7.05 18.45 7.66
C ALA A 11 8.27 19.26 8.08
N PHE A 12 9.36 19.12 7.32
CA PHE A 12 10.61 19.83 7.55
C PHE A 12 10.93 20.72 6.36
N SER A 13 11.46 21.91 6.62
CA SER A 13 12.13 22.72 5.60
C SER A 13 13.36 21.97 5.06
N LEU A 14 13.91 22.43 3.93
CA LEU A 14 15.15 21.87 3.39
C LEU A 14 16.35 22.08 4.33
N ASP A 15 16.27 23.06 5.23
CA ASP A 15 17.27 23.35 6.26
C ASP A 15 17.05 22.52 7.55
N GLY A 16 16.03 21.66 7.59
CA GLY A 16 15.75 20.75 8.71
C GLY A 16 14.88 21.34 9.82
N GLU A 17 14.28 22.52 9.61
CA GLU A 17 13.37 23.13 10.60
C GLU A 17 11.96 22.56 10.46
N ALA A 18 11.33 22.22 11.59
CA ALA A 18 9.93 21.78 11.57
C ALA A 18 9.00 22.92 11.11
N LEU A 19 8.15 22.63 10.13
CA LEU A 19 7.17 23.57 9.61
C LEU A 19 5.86 23.46 10.38
N LEU A 20 5.25 24.61 10.68
CA LEU A 20 3.88 24.66 11.16
C LEU A 20 2.91 24.44 9.99
N ALA A 21 2.78 23.19 9.57
CA ALA A 21 1.92 22.74 8.47
C ALA A 21 0.94 21.67 8.98
N GLU A 22 0.00 21.27 8.11
CA GLU A 22 -0.80 20.07 8.39
C GLU A 22 0.13 18.86 8.56
N PRO A 23 -0.08 18.04 9.61
CA PRO A 23 0.74 16.87 9.85
C PRO A 23 0.54 15.81 8.76
N TYR A 24 1.53 14.94 8.60
CA TYR A 24 1.51 13.87 7.61
C TYR A 24 1.65 12.51 8.25
N HIS A 25 1.22 11.49 7.52
CA HIS A 25 1.29 10.11 7.96
C HIS A 25 1.90 9.23 6.86
N GLY A 26 2.81 8.35 7.27
CA GLY A 26 3.19 7.19 6.47
C GLY A 26 2.34 5.99 6.87
N HIS A 27 1.91 5.18 5.91
CA HIS A 27 1.09 3.98 6.18
C HIS A 27 1.80 2.93 7.05
N GLY A 28 3.13 2.99 7.18
CA GLY A 28 3.90 2.22 8.16
C GLY A 28 3.66 2.62 9.62
N GLY A 29 3.01 3.77 9.88
CA GLY A 29 2.51 4.14 11.21
C GLY A 29 1.48 3.16 11.78
N LEU A 30 0.93 2.28 10.93
CA LEU A 30 0.08 1.15 11.32
C LEU A 30 0.63 0.36 12.50
N TYR A 31 1.92 0.04 12.52
CA TYR A 31 2.49 -0.87 13.54
C TYR A 31 2.46 -0.27 14.94
N ASN A 32 2.73 1.02 15.10
CA ASN A 32 2.52 1.72 16.37
C ASN A 32 1.03 1.76 16.72
N ALA A 33 0.20 2.11 15.74
CA ALA A 33 -1.22 2.38 15.94
C ALA A 33 -2.03 1.13 16.31
N ILE A 34 -1.69 -0.03 15.74
CA ILE A 34 -2.39 -1.31 15.98
C ILE A 34 -1.86 -2.05 17.21
N SER A 35 -0.62 -1.78 17.66
CA SER A 35 0.04 -2.50 18.76
C SER A 35 -0.82 -2.60 20.04
N PRO A 36 -1.48 -1.52 20.52
CA PRO A 36 -2.33 -1.58 21.72
C PRO A 36 -3.54 -2.52 21.57
N PHE A 37 -3.96 -2.83 20.34
CA PHE A 37 -5.10 -3.67 20.06
C PHE A 37 -4.74 -5.16 19.88
N LEU A 38 -3.46 -5.51 19.72
CA LEU A 38 -3.05 -6.91 19.52
C LEU A 38 -3.59 -7.88 20.59
N PRO A 39 -3.59 -7.56 21.91
CA PRO A 39 -4.17 -8.43 22.92
C PRO A 39 -5.67 -8.67 22.74
N LEU A 40 -6.42 -7.65 22.29
CA LEU A 40 -7.84 -7.77 21.99
C LEU A 40 -8.09 -8.65 20.76
N LEU A 41 -7.26 -8.52 19.72
CA LEU A 41 -7.35 -9.34 18.50
C LEU A 41 -7.07 -10.81 18.83
N GLU A 42 -6.06 -11.06 19.67
CA GLU A 42 -5.72 -12.40 20.18
C GLU A 42 -6.86 -13.01 21.00
N GLN A 43 -7.42 -12.24 21.95
CA GLN A 43 -8.55 -12.68 22.77
C GLN A 43 -9.77 -13.06 21.92
N LYS A 44 -9.96 -12.39 20.78
CA LYS A 44 -11.04 -12.68 19.83
C LYS A 44 -10.74 -13.86 18.90
N GLY A 45 -9.55 -14.46 18.98
CA GLY A 45 -9.14 -15.58 18.14
C GLY A 45 -8.86 -15.20 16.68
N LEU A 46 -8.47 -13.95 16.41
CA LEU A 46 -8.08 -13.55 15.05
C LEU A 46 -6.67 -14.09 14.75
N GLU A 47 -6.52 -14.79 13.63
CA GLU A 47 -5.23 -15.33 13.20
C GLU A 47 -4.56 -14.47 12.12
N PHE A 48 -5.36 -13.85 11.25
CA PHE A 48 -4.89 -13.02 10.14
C PHE A 48 -5.64 -11.69 10.07
N ILE A 49 -4.94 -10.64 9.64
CA ILE A 49 -5.48 -9.32 9.38
C ILE A 49 -5.15 -8.91 7.95
N GLN A 50 -6.17 -8.62 7.15
CA GLN A 50 -6.00 -8.02 5.83
C GLN A 50 -5.85 -6.51 5.95
N VAL A 51 -4.72 -6.00 5.50
CA VAL A 51 -4.42 -4.57 5.39
C VAL A 51 -4.58 -4.16 3.93
N TYR A 52 -5.30 -3.08 3.66
CA TYR A 52 -5.54 -2.57 2.31
C TYR A 52 -5.72 -1.05 2.30
N ASN A 53 -5.51 -0.43 1.14
CA ASN A 53 -5.79 1.00 0.94
C ASN A 53 -7.26 1.24 0.57
N VAL A 54 -7.84 2.30 1.14
CA VAL A 54 -9.25 2.67 0.96
C VAL A 54 -9.63 3.05 -0.48
N ASP A 55 -8.65 3.40 -1.30
CA ASP A 55 -8.85 3.96 -2.64
C ASP A 55 -9.08 2.93 -3.74
N ASN A 56 -8.95 1.62 -3.47
CA ASN A 56 -9.16 0.58 -4.47
C ASN A 56 -10.61 0.07 -4.47
N ILE A 57 -11.39 0.45 -5.48
CA ILE A 57 -12.81 0.06 -5.61
C ILE A 57 -13.02 -1.44 -5.85
N LEU A 58 -12.00 -2.14 -6.35
CA LEU A 58 -12.05 -3.58 -6.65
C LEU A 58 -11.47 -4.44 -5.52
N CYS A 59 -11.11 -3.86 -4.38
CA CYS A 59 -10.53 -4.60 -3.27
C CYS A 59 -11.54 -5.63 -2.71
N LYS A 60 -11.15 -6.92 -2.69
CA LYS A 60 -11.92 -7.99 -2.04
C LYS A 60 -11.65 -8.00 -0.54
N VAL A 61 -12.66 -7.68 0.28
CA VAL A 61 -12.51 -7.54 1.74
C VAL A 61 -13.54 -8.42 2.50
N PRO A 62 -13.09 -9.43 3.28
CA PRO A 62 -11.77 -10.07 3.18
C PRO A 62 -11.68 -10.94 1.91
N ASP A 63 -10.48 -11.13 1.38
CA ASP A 63 -10.21 -12.12 0.34
C ASP A 63 -9.93 -13.49 0.96
N LEU A 64 -10.95 -14.36 0.95
CA LEU A 64 -10.86 -15.69 1.53
C LEU A 64 -9.94 -16.65 0.77
N TYR A 65 -9.69 -16.43 -0.53
CA TYR A 65 -8.75 -17.26 -1.28
C TYR A 65 -7.31 -16.96 -0.88
N MET A 66 -7.00 -15.67 -0.70
CA MET A 66 -5.70 -15.25 -0.16
C MET A 66 -5.47 -15.81 1.26
N VAL A 67 -6.50 -15.78 2.11
CA VAL A 67 -6.44 -16.39 3.46
C VAL A 67 -6.21 -17.90 3.40
N GLY A 68 -6.98 -18.62 2.57
CA GLY A 68 -6.82 -20.07 2.42
C GLY A 68 -5.41 -20.46 1.94
N SER A 69 -4.88 -19.73 0.96
CA SER A 69 -3.53 -19.92 0.45
C SER A 69 -2.47 -19.66 1.51
N ALA A 70 -2.64 -18.62 2.34
CA ALA A 70 -1.73 -18.34 3.45
C ALA A 70 -1.71 -19.47 4.48
N ILE A 71 -2.86 -20.04 4.80
CA ILE A 71 -2.97 -21.18 5.73
C ILE A 71 -2.29 -22.42 5.15
N GLU A 72 -2.61 -22.78 3.91
CA GLU A 72 -2.06 -23.96 3.24
C GLU A 72 -0.54 -23.88 3.12
N GLN A 73 -0.02 -22.72 2.73
CA GLN A 73 1.41 -22.47 2.57
C GLN A 73 2.11 -22.11 3.88
N LYS A 74 1.38 -22.02 5.00
CA LYS A 74 1.88 -21.59 6.32
C LYS A 74 2.57 -20.22 6.29
N ALA A 75 2.08 -19.31 5.45
CA ALA A 75 2.63 -17.98 5.28
C ALA A 75 2.30 -17.11 6.49
N ASP A 76 3.28 -16.35 6.98
CA ASP A 76 3.08 -15.39 8.07
C ASP A 76 2.82 -13.97 7.57
N CYS A 77 3.17 -13.70 6.32
CA CYS A 77 2.93 -12.45 5.60
C CYS A 77 2.66 -12.75 4.13
N VAL A 78 1.65 -12.11 3.54
CA VAL A 78 1.31 -12.19 2.12
C VAL A 78 1.26 -10.79 1.54
N ALA A 79 1.87 -10.57 0.37
CA ALA A 79 1.61 -9.39 -0.44
C ALA A 79 0.85 -9.78 -1.70
N LYS A 80 -0.27 -9.11 -1.94
CA LYS A 80 -1.01 -9.20 -3.19
C LYS A 80 -0.35 -8.30 -4.23
N ILE A 81 -0.12 -8.85 -5.41
CA ILE A 81 0.56 -8.16 -6.52
C ILE A 81 -0.23 -8.30 -7.82
N ILE A 82 0.06 -7.41 -8.76
CA ILE A 82 -0.30 -7.55 -10.17
C ILE A 82 0.97 -7.74 -11.00
N GLU A 83 0.85 -8.36 -12.17
CA GLU A 83 1.96 -8.41 -13.12
C GLU A 83 2.16 -7.04 -13.75
N LYS A 84 3.30 -6.42 -13.44
CA LYS A 84 3.77 -5.20 -14.09
C LYS A 84 4.32 -5.56 -15.46
N ILE A 85 3.78 -4.94 -16.51
CA ILE A 85 4.17 -5.21 -17.90
C ILE A 85 4.92 -4.03 -18.52
N ASN A 86 4.68 -2.81 -18.03
CA ASN A 86 5.33 -1.59 -18.50
C ASN A 86 6.27 -1.03 -17.41
N PRO A 87 7.55 -0.79 -17.72
CA PRO A 87 8.52 -0.19 -16.79
C PRO A 87 8.04 1.09 -16.10
N SER A 88 7.21 1.89 -16.78
CA SER A 88 6.71 3.19 -16.30
C SER A 88 5.53 3.12 -15.31
N GLU A 89 5.01 1.92 -15.00
CA GLU A 89 3.96 1.76 -14.01
C GLU A 89 4.47 2.19 -12.61
N ALA A 90 3.74 3.13 -11.99
CA ALA A 90 4.05 3.74 -10.71
C ALA A 90 3.55 2.87 -9.54
N VAL A 91 4.09 1.66 -9.44
CA VAL A 91 3.84 0.70 -8.36
C VAL A 91 5.16 0.27 -7.74
N GLY A 92 5.15 0.00 -6.43
CA GLY A 92 6.29 -0.62 -5.75
C GLY A 92 6.50 -2.07 -6.21
N HIS A 93 7.72 -2.58 -6.06
CA HIS A 93 8.11 -3.90 -6.60
C HIS A 93 8.46 -4.84 -5.46
N VAL A 94 7.70 -5.92 -5.29
CA VAL A 94 8.06 -6.97 -4.33
C VAL A 94 9.26 -7.73 -4.87
N CYS A 95 10.36 -7.76 -4.12
CA CYS A 95 11.59 -8.42 -4.56
C CYS A 95 12.38 -9.01 -3.38
N LEU A 96 13.44 -9.74 -3.69
CA LEU A 96 14.43 -10.19 -2.73
C LEU A 96 15.67 -9.30 -2.82
N GLU A 97 15.99 -8.61 -1.73
CA GLU A 97 17.26 -7.91 -1.56
C GLU A 97 18.09 -8.68 -0.52
N LYS A 98 19.24 -9.24 -0.95
CA LYS A 98 20.15 -10.01 -0.06
C LYS A 98 19.42 -11.12 0.73
N GLY A 99 18.48 -11.80 0.07
CA GLY A 99 17.70 -12.90 0.66
C GLY A 99 16.56 -12.47 1.58
N LYS A 100 16.31 -11.16 1.73
CA LYS A 100 15.17 -10.63 2.49
C LYS A 100 14.13 -10.02 1.56
N VAL A 101 12.85 -10.24 1.87
CA VAL A 101 11.76 -9.63 1.12
C VAL A 101 11.73 -8.13 1.39
N ARG A 102 11.59 -7.36 0.32
CA ARG A 102 11.37 -5.91 0.33
C ARG A 102 10.37 -5.50 -0.73
N VAL A 103 9.88 -4.29 -0.60
CA VAL A 103 9.23 -3.57 -1.69
C VAL A 103 10.11 -2.38 -2.05
N LEU A 104 10.56 -2.33 -3.30
CA LEU A 104 11.30 -1.17 -3.82
C LEU A 104 10.32 -0.23 -4.49
N GLU A 105 10.22 1.00 -4.00
CA GLU A 105 9.33 1.98 -4.61
C GLU A 105 9.82 2.39 -6.00
N TYR A 106 8.89 2.73 -6.89
CA TYR A 106 9.23 3.09 -8.27
C TYR A 106 10.12 4.34 -8.35
N SER A 107 10.06 5.21 -7.33
CA SER A 107 10.90 6.40 -7.18
C SER A 107 12.32 6.11 -6.69
N GLU A 108 12.60 4.88 -6.26
CA GLU A 108 13.88 4.48 -5.64
C GLU A 108 14.75 3.64 -6.57
N ILE A 109 14.23 3.26 -7.74
CA ILE A 109 14.94 2.40 -8.71
C ILE A 109 15.44 3.21 -9.90
N SER A 110 16.55 2.76 -10.49
CA SER A 110 17.07 3.34 -11.72
C SER A 110 16.23 2.93 -12.93
N PHE A 111 16.31 3.71 -14.01
CA PHE A 111 15.62 3.41 -15.27
C PHE A 111 16.10 2.06 -15.84
N GLU A 112 17.39 1.79 -15.77
CA GLU A 112 17.98 0.53 -16.24
C GLU A 112 17.42 -0.68 -15.49
N LEU A 113 17.23 -0.56 -14.16
CA LEU A 113 16.63 -1.63 -13.36
C LEU A 113 15.13 -1.78 -13.63
N ALA A 114 14.41 -0.67 -13.85
CA ALA A 114 12.99 -0.69 -14.19
C ALA A 114 12.71 -1.35 -15.55
N GLU A 115 13.63 -1.20 -16.52
CA GLU A 115 13.52 -1.79 -17.86
C GLU A 115 14.18 -3.17 -17.99
N ALA A 116 14.91 -3.62 -16.97
CA ALA A 116 15.63 -4.88 -17.02
C ALA A 116 14.68 -6.06 -17.26
N ARG A 117 15.05 -6.92 -18.21
CA ARG A 117 14.26 -8.09 -18.63
C ARG A 117 15.04 -9.39 -18.47
N ASP A 118 14.32 -10.48 -18.20
CA ASP A 118 14.86 -11.83 -18.21
C ASP A 118 15.00 -12.39 -19.63
N SER A 119 15.44 -13.65 -19.74
CA SER A 119 15.60 -14.35 -21.02
C SER A 119 14.31 -14.53 -21.81
N ASP A 120 13.16 -14.51 -21.13
CA ASP A 120 11.82 -14.66 -21.73
C ASP A 120 11.22 -13.29 -22.10
N GLY A 121 11.95 -12.20 -21.88
CA GLY A 121 11.53 -10.83 -22.17
C GLY A 121 10.59 -10.24 -21.11
N LYS A 122 10.36 -10.91 -19.97
CA LYS A 122 9.58 -10.36 -18.86
C LYS A 122 10.42 -9.41 -18.04
N LEU A 123 9.78 -8.42 -17.40
CA LEU A 123 10.49 -7.53 -16.48
C LEU A 123 11.03 -8.34 -15.30
N ILE A 124 12.29 -8.08 -14.92
CA ILE A 124 12.88 -8.69 -13.71
C ILE A 124 12.10 -8.24 -12.48
N LEU A 125 11.69 -6.96 -12.44
CA LEU A 125 10.81 -6.40 -11.41
C LEU A 125 9.35 -6.38 -11.90
N CYS A 126 8.77 -7.57 -12.08
CA CYS A 126 7.38 -7.73 -12.54
C CYS A 126 6.32 -7.79 -11.42
N ALA A 127 6.72 -7.98 -10.17
CA ALA A 127 5.79 -8.14 -9.05
C ALA A 127 5.32 -6.79 -8.49
N GLY A 128 4.34 -6.17 -9.16
CA GLY A 128 3.79 -4.86 -8.78
C GLY A 128 2.90 -4.93 -7.54
N SER A 129 3.36 -4.36 -6.43
CA SER A 129 2.62 -4.29 -5.17
C SER A 129 1.41 -3.37 -5.30
N ILE A 130 0.22 -3.90 -5.01
CA ILE A 130 -1.01 -3.10 -4.96
C ILE A 130 -1.39 -2.67 -3.53
N SER A 131 -0.43 -2.74 -2.60
CA SER A 131 -0.60 -2.34 -1.19
C SER A 131 -1.77 -3.04 -0.49
N ILE A 132 -1.97 -4.32 -0.79
CA ILE A 132 -2.88 -5.22 -0.08
C ILE A 132 -2.05 -6.35 0.50
N HIS A 133 -2.18 -6.55 1.80
CA HIS A 133 -1.37 -7.48 2.56
C HIS A 133 -2.23 -8.34 3.49
N LEU A 134 -1.83 -9.58 3.70
CA LEU A 134 -2.37 -10.42 4.77
C LEU A 134 -1.27 -10.66 5.79
N LEU A 135 -1.49 -10.20 7.01
CA LEU A 135 -0.52 -10.28 8.09
C LEU A 135 -1.04 -11.25 9.15
N SER A 136 -0.27 -12.28 9.48
CA SER A 136 -0.60 -13.11 10.63
C SER A 136 -0.47 -12.31 11.93
N LEU A 137 -1.23 -12.68 12.96
CA LEU A 137 -1.12 -12.05 14.27
C LEU A 137 0.29 -12.23 14.86
N ASN A 138 0.93 -13.37 14.60
CA ASN A 138 2.31 -13.63 15.00
C ASN A 138 3.32 -12.69 14.31
N PHE A 139 3.16 -12.45 13.01
CA PHE A 139 3.97 -11.46 12.30
C PHE A 139 3.77 -10.06 12.90
N LEU A 140 2.53 -9.64 13.16
CA LEU A 140 2.23 -8.35 13.76
C LEU A 140 2.87 -8.19 15.15
N ARG A 141 2.84 -9.23 15.98
CA ARG A 141 3.51 -9.20 17.30
C ARG A 141 5.01 -8.91 17.19
N ILE A 142 5.67 -9.38 16.13
CA ILE A 142 7.09 -9.10 15.88
C ILE A 142 7.24 -7.70 15.29
N ALA A 143 6.50 -7.37 14.24
CA ALA A 143 6.60 -6.09 13.54
C ALA A 143 6.27 -4.89 14.45
N CYS A 144 5.37 -5.07 15.43
CA CYS A 144 4.95 -4.03 16.36
C CYS A 144 5.91 -3.84 17.57
N LEU A 145 6.99 -4.61 17.66
CA LEU A 145 7.99 -4.41 18.72
C LEU A 145 8.69 -3.04 18.53
N PRO A 146 8.85 -2.23 19.60
CA PRO A 146 9.43 -0.89 19.48
C PRO A 146 10.80 -0.85 18.78
N GLU A 147 11.65 -1.85 19.02
CA GLU A 147 12.94 -2.00 18.37
C GLU A 147 12.82 -2.27 16.85
N ASN A 148 11.81 -3.02 16.42
CA ASN A 148 11.58 -3.33 15.01
C ASN A 148 10.97 -2.14 14.27
N ILE A 149 10.05 -1.42 14.90
CA ILE A 149 9.50 -0.17 14.36
C ILE A 149 10.61 0.87 14.19
N LYS A 150 11.57 0.95 15.12
CA LYS A 150 12.74 1.84 15.00
C LYS A 150 13.66 1.47 13.84
N LEU A 151 13.75 0.20 13.47
CA LEU A 151 14.57 -0.28 12.35
C LEU A 151 13.94 -0.02 10.98
N MET A 152 12.64 0.26 10.91
CA MET A 152 12.03 0.68 9.64
C MET A 152 12.73 1.96 9.14
N PRO A 153 12.90 2.15 7.83
CA PRO A 153 13.40 3.42 7.28
C PRO A 153 12.40 4.56 7.48
N LEU A 154 12.92 5.79 7.46
CA LEU A 154 12.12 6.99 7.20
C LEU A 154 12.43 7.43 5.78
N HIS A 155 11.41 7.42 4.94
CA HIS A 155 11.48 7.78 3.53
C HIS A 155 11.17 9.26 3.36
N ALA A 156 12.04 9.97 2.65
CA ALA A 156 11.91 11.41 2.43
C ALA A 156 11.21 11.71 1.10
N ALA A 157 10.04 12.36 1.17
CA ALA A 157 9.31 12.83 0.00
C ALA A 157 9.33 14.36 -0.09
N HIS A 158 9.84 14.89 -1.20
CA HIS A 158 9.81 16.32 -1.50
C HIS A 158 8.43 16.72 -2.03
N LYS A 159 7.75 17.64 -1.33
CA LYS A 159 6.41 18.10 -1.69
C LYS A 159 6.30 19.61 -1.57
N GLN A 160 5.46 20.23 -2.40
CA GLN A 160 4.99 21.59 -2.13
C GLN A 160 4.04 21.54 -0.93
N ILE A 161 4.34 22.33 0.09
CA ILE A 161 3.59 22.35 1.35
C ILE A 161 3.23 23.79 1.70
N ASN A 162 1.97 23.98 2.03
CA ASN A 162 1.49 25.20 2.67
C ASN A 162 1.81 25.14 4.17
N TYR A 163 2.47 26.18 4.69
CA TYR A 163 2.81 26.28 6.12
C TYR A 163 2.56 27.69 6.65
N LEU A 164 2.53 27.81 7.97
CA LEU A 164 2.44 29.08 8.67
C LEU A 164 3.82 29.49 9.19
N GLU A 165 4.19 30.74 8.95
CA GLU A 165 5.41 31.33 9.49
C GLU A 165 5.06 32.38 10.56
N ILE A 166 5.74 32.31 11.70
CA ILE A 166 5.68 33.34 12.74
C ILE A 166 6.72 34.41 12.36
N GLY A 167 6.26 35.63 12.13
CA GLY A 167 7.18 36.74 11.87
C GLY A 167 8.03 37.07 13.11
N LYS A 168 9.21 37.63 12.87
CA LYS A 168 10.27 37.77 13.88
C LYS A 168 10.15 39.06 14.72
N ASP A 169 9.27 39.98 14.34
CA ASP A 169 9.13 41.29 14.99
C ASP A 169 7.83 41.42 15.81
N SER A 170 7.85 42.28 16.83
CA SER A 170 6.68 42.50 17.70
C SER A 170 5.53 43.12 16.91
N GLY A 171 4.44 42.37 16.74
CA GLY A 171 3.29 42.74 15.91
C GLY A 171 3.12 41.90 14.65
N ASP A 172 3.98 40.91 14.42
CA ASP A 172 3.86 40.01 13.28
C ASP A 172 2.69 39.01 13.42
N TYR A 173 1.88 38.95 12.36
CA TYR A 173 0.78 38.01 12.19
C TYR A 173 1.27 36.70 11.55
N LEU A 174 0.59 35.58 11.82
CA LEU A 174 0.82 34.31 11.11
C LEU A 174 0.56 34.50 9.61
N LYS A 175 1.58 34.24 8.79
CA LYS A 175 1.48 34.32 7.32
C LYS A 175 1.48 32.93 6.72
N ARG A 176 0.54 32.68 5.81
CA ARG A 176 0.53 31.47 4.99
C ARG A 176 1.57 31.60 3.89
N LYS A 177 2.47 30.62 3.82
CA LYS A 177 3.51 30.50 2.80
C LYS A 177 3.42 29.13 2.15
N GLU A 178 4.04 29.01 0.98
CA GLU A 178 4.24 27.75 0.26
C GLU A 178 5.73 27.55 0.02
N ALA A 179 6.23 26.34 0.23
CA ALA A 179 7.60 25.97 -0.08
C ALA A 179 7.71 24.47 -0.40
N THR A 180 8.79 24.12 -1.11
CA THR A 180 9.26 22.73 -1.16
C THR A 180 9.75 22.32 0.23
N ALA A 181 9.19 21.25 0.76
CA ALA A 181 9.50 20.71 2.07
C ALA A 181 9.61 19.19 2.02
N ILE A 182 10.21 18.62 3.07
CA ILE A 182 10.45 17.19 3.23
C ILE A 182 9.35 16.63 4.13
N LYS A 183 8.64 15.62 3.63
CA LYS A 183 7.80 14.74 4.43
C LYS A 183 8.55 13.46 4.72
N LEU A 184 8.50 13.01 5.97
CA LEU A 184 9.06 11.73 6.38
C LEU A 184 7.93 10.73 6.55
N GLU A 185 8.06 9.57 5.92
CA GLU A 185 7.04 8.52 5.96
C GLU A 185 7.69 7.16 6.24
N ARG A 186 6.98 6.31 6.97
CA ARG A 186 7.30 4.87 7.05
C ARG A 186 6.38 4.14 6.11
N PHE A 187 6.86 3.08 5.49
CA PHE A 187 6.02 2.23 4.65
C PHE A 187 5.66 0.93 5.37
N VAL A 188 4.40 0.49 5.23
CA VAL A 188 3.89 -0.74 5.84
C VAL A 188 4.73 -1.95 5.42
N PHE A 189 5.16 -2.00 4.17
CA PHE A 189 5.94 -3.10 3.64
C PHE A 189 7.40 -3.13 4.11
N ASP A 190 7.89 -2.08 4.79
CA ASP A 190 9.25 -2.09 5.36
C ASP A 190 9.43 -3.17 6.43
N ALA A 191 8.33 -3.64 7.05
CA ALA A 191 8.37 -4.72 8.03
C ALA A 191 8.45 -6.13 7.41
N PHE A 192 8.32 -6.28 6.08
CA PHE A 192 8.30 -7.60 5.44
C PHE A 192 9.59 -8.40 5.64
N HIS A 193 10.70 -7.72 5.91
CA HIS A 193 11.96 -8.37 6.23
C HIS A 193 11.92 -9.21 7.52
N HIS A 194 10.88 -9.06 8.36
CA HIS A 194 10.64 -9.90 9.53
C HIS A 194 9.87 -11.20 9.25
N SER A 195 9.28 -11.32 8.05
CA SER A 195 8.54 -12.52 7.66
C SER A 195 9.48 -13.72 7.57
N LYS A 196 9.03 -14.85 8.13
CA LYS A 196 9.73 -16.14 8.04
C LYS A 196 9.28 -16.95 6.84
N ASN A 197 8.04 -16.75 6.40
CA ASN A 197 7.46 -17.44 5.26
C ASN A 197 6.54 -16.48 4.51
N PHE A 198 7.13 -15.81 3.52
CA PHE A 198 6.47 -14.77 2.76
C PHE A 198 5.84 -15.35 1.50
N LEU A 199 4.58 -15.01 1.24
CA LEU A 199 3.88 -15.39 0.02
C LEU A 199 3.60 -14.18 -0.87
N VAL A 200 3.83 -14.35 -2.17
CA VAL A 200 3.35 -13.43 -3.19
C VAL A 200 2.06 -13.99 -3.78
N TRP A 201 0.99 -13.19 -3.79
CA TRP A 201 -0.31 -13.56 -4.33
C TRP A 201 -0.63 -12.72 -5.57
N GLN A 202 -0.34 -13.26 -6.74
CA GLN A 202 -0.60 -12.58 -8.01
C GLN A 202 -2.07 -12.65 -8.39
N VAL A 203 -2.66 -11.50 -8.73
CA VAL A 203 -4.03 -11.37 -9.22
C VAL A 203 -4.07 -10.64 -10.56
N LEU A 204 -5.21 -10.72 -11.24
CA LEU A 204 -5.49 -9.90 -12.42
C LEU A 204 -5.86 -8.48 -11.97
N ALA A 205 -5.14 -7.48 -12.46
CA ALA A 205 -5.43 -6.07 -12.15
C ALA A 205 -6.87 -5.71 -12.50
N SER A 206 -7.37 -6.17 -13.65
CA SER A 206 -8.74 -5.95 -14.12
C SER A 206 -9.84 -6.53 -13.22
N GLU A 207 -9.50 -7.40 -12.26
CA GLU A 207 -10.46 -8.00 -11.33
C GLU A 207 -10.33 -7.48 -9.91
N GLU A 208 -9.17 -6.95 -9.52
CA GLU A 208 -8.85 -6.66 -8.12
C GLU A 208 -8.12 -5.33 -7.87
N PHE A 209 -7.79 -4.56 -8.91
CA PHE A 209 -7.06 -3.31 -8.76
C PHE A 209 -7.57 -2.21 -9.69
N SER A 210 -8.25 -1.23 -9.08
CA SER A 210 -8.61 0.05 -9.72
C SER A 210 -8.57 1.15 -8.66
N PRO A 211 -7.44 1.86 -8.51
CA PRO A 211 -7.26 2.86 -7.48
C PRO A 211 -7.87 4.22 -7.86
N LEU A 212 -8.36 4.96 -6.87
CA LEU A 212 -8.82 6.33 -6.98
C LEU A 212 -7.76 7.29 -6.41
N LYS A 213 -6.92 7.83 -7.29
CA LYS A 213 -5.80 8.73 -6.93
C LYS A 213 -5.95 10.15 -7.47
N ASN A 214 -6.67 10.31 -8.58
CA ASN A 214 -6.69 11.55 -9.35
C ASN A 214 -8.11 12.08 -9.58
N ALA A 215 -8.20 13.38 -9.87
CA ALA A 215 -9.41 13.96 -10.45
C ALA A 215 -9.67 13.41 -11.87
N ASP A 216 -10.92 13.48 -12.33
CA ASP A 216 -11.30 12.95 -13.66
C ASP A 216 -10.52 13.55 -14.83
N SER A 217 -10.03 14.78 -14.70
CA SER A 217 -9.22 15.45 -15.73
C SER A 217 -7.89 14.74 -16.02
N ALA A 218 -7.38 13.91 -15.12
CA ALA A 218 -6.17 13.12 -15.34
C ALA A 218 -6.40 11.94 -16.30
N GLY A 219 -7.65 11.49 -16.45
CA GLY A 219 -8.02 10.36 -17.33
C GLY A 219 -7.49 8.98 -16.90
N LYS A 220 -6.85 8.86 -15.73
CA LYS A 220 -6.32 7.62 -15.15
C LYS A 220 -6.49 7.62 -13.64
N ASP A 221 -6.71 6.44 -13.05
CA ASP A 221 -6.88 6.24 -11.61
C ASP A 221 -7.82 7.29 -10.98
N CYS A 222 -8.96 7.53 -11.63
CA CYS A 222 -9.94 8.56 -11.28
C CYS A 222 -11.33 7.95 -11.09
N LEU A 223 -12.31 8.75 -10.68
CA LEU A 223 -13.66 8.26 -10.40
C LEU A 223 -14.27 7.61 -11.65
N LYS A 224 -14.07 8.23 -12.82
CA LYS A 224 -14.57 7.69 -14.09
C LYS A 224 -13.97 6.33 -14.42
N THR A 225 -12.66 6.12 -14.26
CA THR A 225 -12.04 4.81 -14.53
C THR A 225 -12.50 3.78 -13.51
N CYS A 226 -12.55 4.14 -12.23
CA CYS A 226 -13.04 3.26 -11.17
C CYS A 226 -14.47 2.75 -11.42
N LEU A 227 -15.39 3.65 -11.82
CA LEU A 227 -16.76 3.26 -12.16
C LEU A 227 -16.82 2.40 -13.42
N ALA A 228 -15.99 2.68 -14.43
CA ALA A 228 -15.93 1.88 -15.64
C ALA A 228 -15.46 0.45 -15.33
N ASP A 229 -14.39 0.30 -14.55
CA ASP A 229 -13.82 -1.00 -14.19
C ASP A 229 -14.77 -1.80 -13.29
N PHE A 230 -15.37 -1.15 -12.28
CA PHE A 230 -16.38 -1.76 -11.42
C PHE A 230 -17.62 -2.22 -12.20
N ASN A 231 -18.12 -1.40 -13.13
CA ASN A 231 -19.24 -1.81 -13.98
C ASN A 231 -18.83 -2.91 -14.97
N GLY A 232 -17.59 -2.87 -15.47
CA GLY A 232 -17.02 -3.86 -16.37
C GLY A 232 -16.97 -5.25 -15.76
N ILE A 233 -16.43 -5.37 -14.54
CA ILE A 233 -16.33 -6.66 -13.84
C ILE A 233 -17.71 -7.22 -13.49
N ASN A 234 -18.63 -6.37 -13.02
CA ASN A 234 -20.01 -6.79 -12.73
C ASN A 234 -20.74 -7.23 -14.01
N GLY A 235 -20.54 -6.52 -15.12
CA GLY A 235 -21.09 -6.90 -16.41
C GLY A 235 -20.54 -8.23 -16.92
N LYS A 236 -19.24 -8.52 -16.71
CA LYS A 236 -18.62 -9.82 -17.00
C LYS A 236 -19.30 -10.94 -16.18
N TRP A 237 -19.42 -10.78 -14.87
CA TRP A 237 -20.05 -11.78 -14.01
C TRP A 237 -21.51 -12.07 -14.36
N ILE A 238 -22.30 -11.04 -14.68
CA ILE A 238 -23.69 -11.22 -15.11
C ILE A 238 -23.75 -12.03 -16.41
N LYS A 239 -22.89 -11.75 -17.39
CA LYS A 239 -22.83 -12.50 -18.65
C LYS A 239 -22.46 -13.96 -18.40
N GLU A 240 -21.42 -14.22 -17.60
CA GLU A 240 -20.99 -15.58 -17.25
C GLU A 240 -22.10 -16.36 -16.53
N ALA A 241 -22.79 -15.74 -15.57
CA ALA A 241 -23.91 -16.36 -14.87
C ALA A 241 -25.07 -16.70 -15.84
N CYS A 242 -25.41 -15.78 -16.74
CA CYS A 242 -26.45 -16.01 -17.75
C CYS A 242 -26.09 -17.15 -18.71
N LEU A 243 -24.84 -17.19 -19.21
CA LEU A 243 -24.37 -18.28 -20.08
C LEU A 243 -24.46 -19.63 -19.36
N ASN A 244 -24.01 -19.70 -18.10
CA ASN A 244 -24.10 -20.91 -17.28
C ASN A 244 -25.55 -21.39 -17.09
N ILE A 245 -26.53 -20.48 -17.00
CA ILE A 245 -27.95 -20.84 -16.89
C ILE A 245 -28.49 -21.39 -18.21
N LEU A 246 -28.11 -20.78 -19.35
CA LEU A 246 -28.55 -21.23 -20.67
C LEU A 246 -27.99 -22.62 -20.99
N GLU A 247 -26.71 -22.86 -20.73
CA GLU A 247 -26.07 -24.17 -20.91
C GLU A 247 -26.72 -25.26 -20.06
N LYS A 248 -27.00 -24.97 -18.79
CA LYS A 248 -27.68 -25.92 -17.88
C LYS A 248 -29.12 -26.24 -18.29
N LYS A 249 -29.78 -25.35 -19.05
CA LYS A 249 -31.16 -25.53 -19.52
C LYS A 249 -31.28 -26.32 -20.84
N LYS A 250 -30.17 -26.67 -21.52
CA LYS A 250 -30.18 -27.31 -22.85
C LYS A 250 -31.19 -26.64 -23.81
N ILE A 251 -31.04 -25.33 -24.01
CA ILE A 251 -31.54 -24.65 -25.23
C ILE A 251 -30.38 -24.61 -26.21
#